data_AF-A0A820KIZ7-F1
#
_entry.id   AF-A0A820KIZ7-F1
#
_cell.length_a   1.000
_cell.length_b   1.000
_cell.length_c   1.000
_cell.angle_alpha   90.00
_cell.angle_beta   90.00
_cell.angle_gamma   90.00
#
_symmetry.space_group_name_H-M   'P 1'
#
loop_
_entity.id
_entity.type
_entity.pdbx_description
1 polymer ?
#
loop_
_entity_poly.entity_id
_entity_poly.type
_entity_poly.pdbx_seq_one_letter_code
_entity_poly.pdbx_strand_id
1 'polypeptide(L)'
;QQEDDEIVLQICYVFYQLCFHKSTRNVIIKKTDAPAYLIDLMQDKNKEVRRVCDMTLEIISECDPEWASRIKVARFRNHNQAWLEAIEGQQVSYEDDDEPSPVNNAGGYGFDSMAFGGGDQDEYLDPFAYDDGYPLDGRESPDVNHWNSINSGGDMDIDR
;
A
#
# COMPACT_ATOMS: atom_id res chain seq x y z
N GLN A 1 27.44 -14.41 -8.08
CA GLN A 1 26.10 -13.82 -7.89
C GLN A 1 25.75 -12.80 -8.97
N GLN A 2 26.64 -11.87 -9.38
CA GLN A 2 26.39 -11.05 -10.58
C GLN A 2 26.16 -11.89 -11.87
N GLU A 3 26.86 -13.03 -12.01
CA GLU A 3 26.66 -13.93 -13.16
C GLU A 3 25.24 -14.52 -13.21
N ASP A 4 24.65 -14.82 -12.04
CA ASP A 4 23.30 -15.37 -11.95
C ASP A 4 22.26 -14.30 -12.34
N ASP A 5 22.45 -13.06 -11.89
CA ASP A 5 21.58 -11.93 -12.22
C ASP A 5 21.60 -11.63 -13.73
N GLU A 6 22.76 -11.76 -14.38
CA GLU A 6 22.88 -11.60 -15.83
C GLU A 6 22.14 -12.72 -16.58
N ILE A 7 22.23 -13.97 -16.13
CA ILE A 7 21.48 -15.09 -16.73
C ILE A 7 19.98 -14.84 -16.60
N VAL A 8 19.50 -14.41 -15.42
CA VAL A 8 18.09 -14.07 -15.20
C VAL A 8 17.65 -12.96 -16.15
N LEU A 9 18.46 -11.91 -16.29
CA LEU A 9 18.17 -10.80 -17.21
C LEU A 9 18.07 -11.27 -18.67
N GLN A 10 19.00 -12.11 -19.13
CA GLN A 10 18.97 -12.63 -20.49
C GLN A 10 17.75 -13.51 -20.75
N ILE A 11 17.36 -14.35 -19.79
CA ILE A 11 16.13 -15.15 -19.88
C ILE A 11 14.90 -14.24 -19.99
N CYS A 12 14.83 -13.17 -19.18
CA CYS A 12 13.75 -12.18 -19.27
C CYS A 12 13.70 -11.52 -20.65
N TYR A 13 14.85 -11.16 -21.23
CA TYR A 13 14.91 -10.61 -22.58
C TYR A 13 14.42 -11.59 -23.65
N VAL A 14 14.71 -12.88 -23.51
CA VAL A 14 14.17 -13.89 -24.43
C VAL A 14 12.65 -13.91 -24.34
N PHE A 15 12.05 -13.94 -23.15
CA PHE A 15 10.60 -13.89 -23.01
C PHE A 15 9.99 -12.61 -23.58
N TYR A 16 10.63 -11.47 -23.34
CA TYR A 16 10.25 -10.19 -23.93
C TYR A 16 10.16 -10.28 -25.46
N GLN A 17 11.22 -10.78 -26.11
CA GLN A 17 11.27 -10.92 -27.57
C GLN A 17 10.19 -11.90 -28.08
N LEU A 18 9.99 -13.03 -27.39
CA LEU A 18 9.00 -14.02 -27.80
C LEU A 18 7.56 -13.51 -27.68
N CYS A 19 7.29 -12.55 -26.78
CA CYS A 19 5.97 -11.95 -26.62
C CYS A 19 5.54 -11.08 -27.81
N PHE A 20 6.44 -10.62 -28.68
CA PHE A 20 6.06 -9.88 -29.89
C PHE A 20 5.39 -10.77 -30.95
N HIS A 21 5.66 -12.07 -30.93
CA HIS A 21 5.13 -13.00 -31.93
C HIS A 21 3.88 -13.70 -31.39
N LYS A 22 2.71 -13.45 -32.00
CA LYS A 22 1.40 -13.99 -31.56
C LYS A 22 1.42 -15.50 -31.30
N SER A 23 2.05 -16.28 -32.18
CA SER A 23 2.14 -17.74 -32.05
C SER A 23 2.86 -18.16 -30.76
N THR A 24 4.00 -17.54 -30.47
CA THR A 24 4.82 -17.87 -29.30
C THR A 24 4.23 -17.27 -28.03
N ARG A 25 3.74 -16.03 -28.08
CA ARG A 25 3.04 -15.38 -26.97
C ARG A 25 1.88 -16.23 -26.45
N ASN A 26 1.05 -16.79 -27.34
CA ASN A 26 -0.05 -17.66 -26.91
C ASN A 26 0.44 -18.91 -26.18
N VAL A 27 1.58 -19.47 -26.57
CA VAL A 27 2.18 -20.62 -25.88
C VAL A 27 2.69 -20.19 -24.50
N ILE A 28 3.40 -19.07 -24.40
CA ILE A 28 3.89 -18.50 -23.14
C ILE A 28 2.74 -18.27 -22.16
N ILE A 29 1.67 -17.59 -22.60
CA ILE A 29 0.54 -17.22 -21.75
C ILE A 29 -0.27 -18.43 -21.29
N LYS A 30 -0.50 -19.42 -22.17
CA LYS A 30 -1.48 -20.50 -21.93
C LYS A 30 -0.88 -21.83 -21.53
N LYS A 31 0.39 -22.07 -21.85
CA LYS A 31 1.03 -23.39 -21.67
C LYS A 31 2.22 -23.35 -20.72
N THR A 32 2.54 -22.19 -20.14
CA THR A 32 3.66 -22.03 -19.22
C THR A 32 3.26 -21.13 -18.06
N ASP A 33 3.99 -21.26 -16.97
CA ASP A 33 3.84 -20.37 -15.80
C ASP A 33 4.73 -19.12 -15.90
N ALA A 34 5.32 -18.86 -17.07
CA ALA A 34 6.21 -17.72 -17.27
C ALA A 34 5.59 -16.36 -16.85
N PRO A 35 4.30 -16.07 -17.13
CA PRO A 35 3.71 -14.81 -16.66
C PRO A 35 3.66 -14.70 -15.13
N ALA A 36 3.50 -15.80 -14.40
CA ALA A 36 3.52 -15.78 -12.94
C ALA A 36 4.93 -15.45 -12.42
N TYR A 37 5.97 -16.11 -12.95
CA TYR A 37 7.35 -15.83 -12.58
C TYR A 37 7.76 -14.39 -12.93
N LEU A 38 7.32 -13.85 -14.06
CA LEU A 38 7.58 -12.46 -14.43
C LEU A 38 6.94 -11.46 -13.45
N ILE A 39 5.77 -11.80 -12.86
CA ILE A 39 5.14 -10.99 -11.81
C ILE A 39 6.00 -10.98 -10.54
N ASP A 40 6.52 -12.14 -10.13
CA ASP A 40 7.37 -12.23 -8.94
C ASP A 40 8.66 -11.40 -9.11
N LEU A 41 9.21 -11.38 -10.33
CA LEU A 41 10.40 -10.60 -10.68
C LEU A 41 10.16 -9.08 -10.74
N MET A 42 8.91 -8.60 -10.59
CA MET A 42 8.63 -7.16 -10.53
C MET A 42 9.23 -6.48 -9.29
N GLN A 43 9.57 -7.24 -8.24
CA GLN A 43 10.25 -6.74 -7.04
C GLN A 43 11.73 -7.14 -6.97
N ASP A 44 12.31 -7.65 -8.07
CA ASP A 44 13.70 -8.10 -8.09
C ASP A 44 14.68 -6.98 -7.67
N LYS A 45 15.85 -7.31 -7.10
CA LYS A 45 16.85 -6.31 -6.68
C LYS A 45 17.41 -5.53 -7.88
N ASN A 46 17.60 -6.21 -9.01
CA ASN A 46 18.15 -5.63 -10.23
C ASN A 46 17.09 -4.80 -10.98
N LYS A 47 17.40 -3.51 -11.18
CA LYS A 47 16.52 -2.55 -11.87
C LYS A 47 16.22 -2.94 -13.31
N GLU A 48 17.19 -3.53 -14.01
CA GLU A 48 17.01 -3.93 -15.42
C GLU A 48 16.08 -5.15 -15.53
N VAL A 49 16.18 -6.11 -14.60
CA VAL A 49 15.25 -7.24 -14.53
C VAL A 49 13.83 -6.74 -14.31
N ARG A 50 13.62 -5.84 -13.32
CA ARG A 50 12.30 -5.23 -13.09
C ARG A 50 11.76 -4.53 -14.33
N ARG A 51 12.61 -3.75 -15.01
CA ARG A 51 12.25 -3.01 -16.23
C ARG A 51 11.81 -3.96 -17.35
N VAL A 52 12.58 -5.01 -17.64
CA VAL A 52 12.27 -5.96 -18.73
C VAL A 52 11.01 -6.77 -18.40
N CYS A 53 10.84 -7.17 -17.13
CA CYS A 53 9.63 -7.87 -16.69
C CYS A 53 8.39 -6.99 -16.85
N ASP A 54 8.44 -5.72 -16.44
CA ASP A 54 7.31 -4.81 -16.56
C ASP A 54 6.89 -4.57 -18.02
N MET A 55 7.86 -4.32 -18.92
CA MET A 55 7.60 -4.19 -20.37
C MET A 55 7.00 -5.48 -20.96
N THR A 56 7.46 -6.64 -20.51
CA THR A 56 6.95 -7.93 -21.00
C THR A 56 5.52 -8.17 -20.53
N LEU A 57 5.23 -7.88 -19.26
CA LEU A 57 3.90 -8.02 -18.67
C LEU A 57 2.90 -7.03 -19.27
N GLU A 58 3.33 -5.84 -19.70
CA GLU A 58 2.49 -4.90 -20.43
C GLU A 58 1.96 -5.53 -21.73
N ILE A 59 2.84 -6.12 -22.55
CA ILE A 59 2.45 -6.84 -23.78
C ILE A 59 1.48 -7.99 -23.48
N ILE A 60 1.72 -8.74 -22.40
CA ILE A 60 0.84 -9.84 -21.97
C ILE A 60 -0.54 -9.31 -21.58
N SER A 61 -0.60 -8.21 -20.84
CA SER A 61 -1.85 -7.60 -20.36
C SER A 61 -2.74 -7.09 -21.50
N GLU A 62 -2.16 -6.64 -22.61
CA GLU A 62 -2.91 -6.23 -23.80
C GLU A 62 -3.53 -7.43 -24.54
N CYS A 63 -2.99 -8.62 -24.33
CA CYS A 63 -3.34 -9.80 -25.10
C CYS A 63 -4.28 -10.76 -24.38
N ASP A 64 -4.26 -10.77 -23.05
CA ASP A 64 -5.06 -11.66 -22.22
C ASP A 64 -5.69 -10.92 -21.03
N PRO A 65 -7.04 -10.82 -20.98
CA PRO A 65 -7.73 -10.02 -19.97
C PRO A 65 -7.65 -10.62 -18.56
N GLU A 66 -7.49 -11.95 -18.44
CA GLU A 66 -7.35 -12.61 -17.14
C GLU A 66 -5.99 -12.23 -16.53
N TRP A 67 -4.92 -12.34 -17.32
CA TRP A 67 -3.60 -11.90 -16.89
C TRP A 67 -3.53 -10.39 -16.67
N ALA A 68 -4.23 -9.58 -17.47
CA ALA A 68 -4.31 -8.14 -17.24
C ALA A 68 -4.85 -7.79 -15.85
N SER A 69 -5.91 -8.49 -15.41
CA SER A 69 -6.48 -8.34 -14.08
C SER A 69 -5.46 -8.71 -12.98
N ARG A 70 -4.79 -9.85 -13.14
CA ARG A 70 -3.78 -10.34 -12.18
C ARG A 70 -2.59 -9.39 -12.07
N ILE A 71 -2.07 -8.91 -13.20
CA ILE A 71 -0.95 -7.96 -13.26
C ILE A 71 -1.33 -6.64 -12.59
N LYS A 72 -2.56 -6.14 -12.83
CA LYS A 72 -3.06 -4.91 -12.18
C LYS A 72 -3.10 -5.05 -10.65
N VAL A 73 -3.60 -6.18 -10.15
CA VAL A 73 -3.62 -6.48 -8.70
C VAL A 73 -2.19 -6.54 -8.14
N ALA A 74 -1.27 -7.19 -8.85
CA ALA A 74 0.14 -7.25 -8.42
C ALA A 74 0.79 -5.86 -8.37
N ARG A 75 0.59 -5.02 -9.39
CA ARG A 75 1.08 -3.62 -9.40
C ARG A 75 0.54 -2.82 -8.22
N PHE A 76 -0.74 -2.97 -7.90
CA PHE A 76 -1.35 -2.29 -6.75
C PHE A 76 -0.74 -2.76 -5.43
N ARG A 77 -0.57 -4.08 -5.24
CA ARG A 77 0.09 -4.65 -4.06
C ARG A 77 1.51 -4.14 -3.92
N ASN A 78 2.30 -4.16 -5.00
CA ASN A 78 3.68 -3.68 -5.00
C ASN A 78 3.76 -2.18 -4.64
N HIS A 79 2.86 -1.37 -5.18
CA HIS A 79 2.80 0.05 -4.85
C HIS A 79 2.51 0.27 -3.36
N ASN A 80 1.51 -0.42 -2.81
CA ASN A 80 1.16 -0.30 -1.40
C ASN A 80 2.26 -0.81 -0.48
N GLN A 81 2.93 -1.90 -0.85
CA GLN A 81 4.07 -2.41 -0.10
C GLN A 81 5.20 -1.37 -0.04
N ALA A 82 5.55 -0.75 -1.17
CA ALA A 82 6.56 0.31 -1.20
C ALA A 82 6.18 1.53 -0.33
N TRP A 83 4.89 1.89 -0.27
CA TRP A 83 4.40 2.94 0.64
C TRP A 83 4.54 2.54 2.11
N LEU A 84 4.17 1.32 2.47
CA LEU A 84 4.28 0.81 3.84
C LEU A 84 5.75 0.80 4.31
N GLU A 85 6.67 0.31 3.46
CA GLU A 85 8.10 0.31 3.74
C GLU A 85 8.64 1.73 3.99
N ALA A 86 8.16 2.73 3.23
CA ALA A 86 8.56 4.12 3.40
C ALA A 86 8.05 4.74 4.73
N ILE A 87 6.83 4.39 5.15
CA ILE A 87 6.22 4.87 6.40
C ILE A 87 6.89 4.21 7.61
N GLU A 88 7.14 2.90 7.56
CA GLU A 88 7.84 2.17 8.62
C GLU A 88 9.29 2.67 8.78
N GLY A 89 9.97 3.00 7.67
CA GLY A 89 11.29 3.62 7.71
C GLY A 89 11.33 5.02 8.34
N GLN A 90 10.20 5.74 8.39
CA GLN A 90 10.09 7.05 9.04
C GLN A 90 9.75 6.96 10.54
N GLN A 91 9.30 5.82 11.05
CA GLN A 91 8.94 5.68 12.48
C GLN A 91 10.16 5.55 13.41
N VAL A 92 11.40 5.49 12.89
CA VAL A 92 12.62 5.22 13.68
C VAL A 92 13.42 6.48 14.07
N SER A 93 12.79 7.64 14.25
CA SER A 93 13.50 8.85 14.74
C SER A 93 12.85 9.57 15.92
N TYR A 94 12.07 8.87 16.74
CA TYR A 94 11.51 9.42 17.98
C TYR A 94 11.95 8.63 19.22
N GLU A 95 13.24 8.37 19.37
CA GLU A 95 13.79 7.91 20.65
C GLU A 95 15.10 8.65 20.97
N ASP A 96 15.08 9.31 22.13
CA ASP A 96 16.17 9.83 22.98
C ASP A 96 17.05 10.97 22.48
N ASP A 97 16.63 12.21 22.79
CA ASP A 97 17.50 13.26 23.34
C ASP A 97 16.63 14.42 23.87
N ASP A 98 16.31 14.40 25.17
CA ASP A 98 16.39 15.55 26.09
C ASP A 98 15.63 15.25 27.40
N GLU A 99 16.38 14.71 28.36
CA GLU A 99 16.05 14.64 29.77
C GLU A 99 15.74 16.06 30.33
N PRO A 100 14.55 16.33 30.90
CA PRO A 100 14.27 17.64 31.47
C PRO A 100 15.01 17.81 32.80
N SER A 101 16.16 18.50 32.75
CA SER A 101 16.92 18.89 33.95
C SER A 101 16.07 19.76 34.88
N PRO A 102 16.07 19.52 36.21
CA PRO A 102 15.25 20.27 37.14
C PRO A 102 15.86 21.63 37.49
N VAL A 103 14.99 22.55 37.94
CA VAL A 103 15.27 23.74 38.80
C VAL A 103 15.75 24.98 37.99
N ASN A 104 15.09 26.16 38.00
CA ASN A 104 14.48 26.90 39.12
C ASN A 104 13.41 27.93 38.73
N ASN A 105 12.45 28.04 39.65
CA ASN A 105 11.37 29.02 39.80
C ASN A 105 11.85 30.48 39.89
N ALA A 106 11.30 31.35 39.04
CA ALA A 106 11.10 32.77 39.35
C ALA A 106 9.89 33.33 38.56
N GLY A 107 8.67 33.05 39.03
CA GLY A 107 7.47 33.67 38.48
C GLY A 107 6.21 33.00 39.00
N GLY A 108 5.88 33.27 40.26
CA GLY A 108 4.81 32.59 40.98
C GLY A 108 3.40 32.90 40.50
N TYR A 109 2.61 31.84 40.40
CA TYR A 109 1.16 31.77 40.61
C TYR A 109 0.92 30.27 40.94
N GLY A 110 0.67 29.86 42.17
CA GLY A 110 -0.39 30.36 43.02
C GLY A 110 -1.62 29.49 42.78
N PHE A 111 -1.59 28.25 43.28
CA PHE A 111 -2.76 27.41 43.45
C PHE A 111 -3.67 28.11 44.47
N ASP A 112 -4.72 28.80 43.99
CA ASP A 112 -5.97 28.98 44.73
C ASP A 112 -7.12 29.49 43.85
N SER A 113 -8.19 28.70 43.85
CA SER A 113 -9.61 29.10 43.88
C SER A 113 -10.17 30.15 42.89
N MET A 114 -10.93 29.61 41.92
CA MET A 114 -12.19 30.11 41.34
C MET A 114 -12.29 31.57 40.84
N ALA A 115 -12.41 31.73 39.52
CA ALA A 115 -13.31 32.73 38.92
C ALA A 115 -13.82 32.26 37.55
N PHE A 116 -15.13 32.14 37.43
CA PHE A 116 -15.86 32.09 36.16
C PHE A 116 -15.43 33.25 35.24
N GLY A 117 -15.15 32.97 33.97
CA GLY A 117 -15.20 34.00 32.94
C GLY A 117 -14.21 33.83 31.78
N GLY A 118 -14.71 33.26 30.68
CA GLY A 118 -14.44 33.79 29.34
C GLY A 118 -13.18 33.32 28.61
N GLY A 119 -13.40 32.55 27.55
CA GLY A 119 -12.69 32.72 26.29
C GLY A 119 -11.46 31.85 26.07
N ASP A 120 -11.49 31.17 24.92
CA ASP A 120 -10.35 30.61 24.18
C ASP A 120 -9.96 29.17 24.54
N GLN A 121 -10.82 28.25 24.09
CA GLN A 121 -10.42 26.88 23.75
C GLN A 121 -9.74 26.96 22.38
N ASP A 122 -8.43 26.74 22.34
CA ASP A 122 -7.78 26.34 21.09
C ASP A 122 -8.38 24.98 20.67
N GLU A 123 -9.37 25.04 19.79
CA GLU A 123 -10.07 23.89 19.23
C GLU A 123 -9.08 23.01 18.45
N TYR A 124 -8.79 21.85 19.00
CA TYR A 124 -8.22 20.75 18.23
C TYR A 124 -9.28 20.32 17.20
N LEU A 125 -9.14 20.80 15.96
CA LEU A 125 -10.00 20.39 14.85
C LEU A 125 -9.73 18.91 14.55
N ASP A 126 -10.58 18.03 15.07
CA ASP A 126 -10.60 16.63 14.67
C ASP A 126 -11.06 16.56 13.20
N PRO A 127 -10.24 16.05 12.26
CA PRO A 127 -10.61 15.91 10.85
C PRO A 127 -11.82 15.00 10.61
N PHE A 128 -12.26 14.27 11.64
CA PHE A 128 -13.41 13.39 11.65
C PHE A 128 -14.50 13.83 12.63
N ALA A 129 -14.44 15.05 13.19
CA ALA A 129 -15.51 15.58 14.00
C ALA A 129 -16.79 15.74 13.16
N TYR A 130 -17.76 14.89 13.44
CA TYR A 130 -19.12 15.00 12.93
C TYR A 130 -19.88 16.01 13.79
N ASP A 131 -20.11 17.21 13.27
CA ASP A 131 -21.11 18.13 13.79
C ASP A 131 -22.26 18.24 12.77
N ASP A 132 -23.47 17.96 13.24
CA ASP A 132 -24.75 18.03 12.51
C ASP A 132 -24.89 17.24 11.18
N GLY A 133 -24.38 16.00 11.17
CA GLY A 133 -25.00 14.91 10.39
C GLY A 133 -24.81 14.90 8.87
N TYR A 134 -24.02 15.79 8.27
CA TYR A 134 -23.69 15.73 6.84
C TYR A 134 -22.23 16.11 6.55
N PRO A 135 -21.50 15.34 5.72
CA PRO A 135 -20.18 15.73 5.25
C PRO A 135 -20.24 17.02 4.41
N LEU A 136 -19.34 17.97 4.69
CA LEU A 136 -19.23 19.24 3.96
C LEU A 136 -18.81 19.07 2.49
N ASP A 137 -18.36 17.89 2.06
CA ASP A 137 -17.80 17.64 0.72
C ASP A 137 -18.78 17.04 -0.30
N GLY A 138 -20.05 16.84 0.08
CA GLY A 138 -21.07 16.32 -0.83
C GLY A 138 -20.82 14.88 -1.31
N ARG A 139 -19.93 14.12 -0.67
CA ARG A 139 -19.86 12.66 -0.86
C ARG A 139 -20.97 12.00 -0.06
N GLU A 140 -21.80 11.23 -0.75
CA GLU A 140 -22.73 10.31 -0.08
C GLU A 140 -21.91 9.30 0.76
N SER A 141 -22.29 9.17 2.02
CA SER A 141 -21.62 8.26 2.97
C SER A 141 -21.88 6.80 2.58
N PRO A 142 -20.86 5.93 2.55
CA PRO A 142 -21.08 4.49 2.53
C PRO A 142 -21.81 4.09 3.81
N ASP A 143 -23.00 3.50 3.69
CA ASP A 143 -23.78 3.02 4.83
C ASP A 143 -22.95 2.04 5.67
N VAL A 144 -22.72 2.35 6.94
CA VAL A 144 -22.01 1.51 7.91
C VAL A 144 -22.69 0.14 8.07
N ASN A 145 -24.00 0.06 7.78
CA ASN A 145 -24.74 -1.21 7.77
C ASN A 145 -24.38 -2.10 6.56
N HIS A 146 -23.84 -1.53 5.48
CA HIS A 146 -23.35 -2.30 4.33
C HIS A 146 -22.07 -3.07 4.66
N TRP A 147 -21.15 -2.45 5.42
CA TRP A 147 -19.92 -3.10 5.88
C TRP A 147 -20.19 -4.26 6.84
N ASN A 148 -21.13 -4.10 7.77
CA ASN A 148 -21.52 -5.16 8.69
C ASN A 148 -22.28 -6.30 7.99
N SER A 149 -23.02 -6.01 6.91
CA SER A 149 -23.71 -7.02 6.10
C SER A 149 -22.74 -7.89 5.28
N ILE A 150 -21.68 -7.29 4.73
CA ILE A 150 -20.66 -8.01 3.94
C ILE A 150 -19.83 -8.97 4.81
N ASN A 151 -19.56 -8.60 6.07
CA ASN A 151 -18.68 -9.37 6.96
C ASN A 151 -19.41 -10.33 7.93
N SER A 152 -20.74 -10.39 7.92
CA SER A 152 -21.52 -11.26 8.83
C SER A 152 -21.97 -12.59 8.22
N GLY A 153 -21.51 -12.95 7.01
CA GLY A 153 -21.82 -14.23 6.37
C GLY A 153 -20.71 -15.26 6.58
N GLY A 154 -20.73 -15.99 7.70
CA GLY A 154 -19.71 -17.02 7.93
C GLY A 154 -19.81 -17.88 9.18
N ASP A 155 -21.00 -18.19 9.71
CA ASP A 155 -21.14 -19.38 10.57
C ASP A 155 -21.22 -20.61 9.66
N MET A 156 -20.07 -21.25 9.42
CA MET A 156 -20.00 -22.62 8.92
C MET A 156 -20.48 -23.55 10.03
N ASP A 157 -21.65 -24.16 9.82
CA ASP A 157 -22.09 -25.33 10.57
C ASP A 157 -20.98 -26.39 10.57
N ILE A 158 -20.43 -26.68 11.75
CA ILE A 158 -19.59 -27.85 11.98
C ILE A 158 -20.49 -28.94 12.56
N ASP A 159 -20.68 -29.98 11.74
CA ASP A 159 -21.47 -31.19 11.98
C ASP A 159 -21.38 -31.75 13.42
N ARG A 160 -22.56 -32.16 13.93
CA ARG A 160 -22.73 -33.32 14.81
C ARG A 160 -23.97 -34.11 14.40
#